data_AF-A0A848P6W2-F1
#
_entry.id   AF-A0A848P6W2-F1
#
_cell.length_a   1.000
_cell.length_b   1.000
_cell.length_c   1.000
_cell.angle_alpha   90.00
_cell.angle_beta   90.00
_cell.angle_gamma   90.00
#
_symmetry.space_group_name_H-M   'P 1'
#
loop_
_entity.id
_entity.type
_entity.pdbx_description
1 polymer ?
#
loop_
_entity_poly.entity_id
_entity_poly.type
_entity_poly.pdbx_seq_one_letter_code
_entity_poly.pdbx_strand_id
1 'polypeptide(L)'
;MSDFLNTIGTLHTLEKMGEQGRTIDRQGRALDSMGDALRRSQEDAGMAEAGAAFQRNRANELEALLSKPMAEIAAKNGRFRETYEKQQELLSNWVLSQRAFKELAMKYGALAGKTPEEIQAEGMAAKEIILNGQSQFGNDLPDGDKKNLNRKKAREEKAAKATHSA
;
A
#
# COMPACT_ATOMS: atom_id res chain seq x y z
N MET A 1 63.00 58.04 38.87
CA MET A 1 62.94 56.89 37.95
C MET A 1 61.94 55.81 38.41
N SER A 2 61.68 55.63 39.71
CA SER A 2 60.73 54.61 40.24
C SER A 2 59.28 54.82 39.79
N ASP A 3 58.78 56.06 39.85
CA ASP A 3 57.36 56.33 39.61
C ASP A 3 56.93 56.13 38.15
N PHE A 4 57.81 56.44 37.19
CA PHE A 4 57.57 56.22 35.77
C PHE A 4 57.47 54.72 35.42
N LEU A 5 58.31 53.88 36.03
CA LEU A 5 58.27 52.43 35.83
C LEU A 5 57.01 51.81 36.44
N ASN A 6 56.55 52.31 37.59
CA ASN A 6 55.30 51.89 38.21
C ASN A 6 54.07 52.31 37.39
N THR A 7 54.08 53.50 36.78
CA THR A 7 53.03 53.96 35.87
C THR A 7 52.97 53.13 34.59
N ILE A 8 54.11 52.76 34.01
CA ILE A 8 54.14 51.89 32.80
C ILE A 8 53.66 50.48 33.14
N GLY A 9 54.10 49.92 34.28
CA GLY A 9 53.65 48.61 34.74
C GLY A 9 52.14 48.57 34.98
N THR A 10 51.58 49.60 35.61
CA THR A 10 50.12 49.70 35.82
C THR A 10 49.34 49.87 34.50
N LEU A 11 49.84 50.68 33.56
CA LEU A 11 49.20 50.85 32.24
C LEU A 11 49.20 49.54 31.43
N HIS A 12 50.31 48.81 31.43
CA HIS A 12 50.42 47.52 30.75
C HIS A 12 49.51 46.45 31.38
N THR A 13 49.33 46.47 32.70
CA THR A 13 48.37 45.57 33.36
C THR A 13 46.92 45.91 32.99
N LEU A 14 46.57 47.19 32.89
CA LEU A 14 45.23 47.62 32.47
C LEU A 14 44.95 47.29 31.00
N GLU A 15 45.94 47.45 30.12
CA GLU A 15 45.85 47.06 28.71
C GLU A 15 45.63 45.55 28.57
N LYS A 16 46.42 44.74 29.29
CA LYS A 16 46.29 43.28 29.31
C LYS A 16 44.94 42.82 29.88
N MET A 17 44.44 43.45 30.94
CA MET A 17 43.11 43.18 31.49
C MET A 17 41.99 43.59 30.53
N GLY A 18 42.14 44.72 29.83
CA GLY A 18 41.19 45.15 28.79
C GLY A 18 41.18 44.23 27.56
N GLU A 19 42.34 43.73 27.15
CA GLU A 19 42.46 42.69 26.11
C GLU A 19 41.79 41.39 26.54
N GLN A 20 42.02 40.96 27.79
CA GLN A 20 41.37 39.78 28.36
C GLN A 20 39.84 39.93 28.37
N GLY A 21 39.30 41.06 28.81
CA GLY A 21 37.86 41.35 28.74
C GLY A 21 37.30 41.25 27.31
N ARG A 22 37.97 41.88 26.33
CA ARG A 22 37.58 41.80 24.91
C ARG A 22 37.66 40.38 24.34
N THR A 23 38.57 39.54 24.84
CA THR A 23 38.64 38.13 24.44
C THR A 23 37.52 37.30 25.06
N ILE A 24 37.19 37.55 26.32
CA ILE A 24 36.06 36.90 27.03
C ILE A 24 34.74 37.24 26.33
N ASP A 25 34.50 38.50 25.97
CA ASP A 25 33.28 38.92 25.26
C ASP A 25 33.15 38.26 23.88
N ARG A 26 34.27 38.10 23.16
CA ARG A 26 34.30 37.41 21.87
C ARG A 26 34.00 35.92 22.03
N GLN A 27 34.54 35.29 23.06
CA GLN A 27 34.26 33.90 23.38
C GLN A 27 32.80 33.70 23.82
N GLY A 28 32.23 34.59 24.63
CA GLY A 28 30.82 34.55 25.04
C GLY A 28 29.89 34.62 23.83
N ARG A 29 30.07 35.61 22.94
CA ARG A 29 29.28 35.72 21.70
C ARG A 29 29.43 34.50 20.79
N ALA A 30 30.62 33.91 20.72
CA ALA A 30 30.85 32.70 19.94
C ALA A 30 30.09 31.50 20.53
N LEU A 31 30.12 31.34 21.86
CA LEU A 31 29.37 30.30 22.56
C LEU A 31 27.86 30.46 22.38
N ASP A 32 27.33 31.68 22.47
CA ASP A 32 25.91 31.96 22.22
C ASP A 32 25.52 31.60 20.79
N SER A 33 26.33 32.01 19.80
CA SER A 33 26.08 31.69 18.39
C SER A 33 26.12 30.18 18.11
N MET A 34 27.00 29.46 18.80
CA MET A 34 27.11 28.01 18.70
C MET A 34 25.93 27.31 19.37
N GLY A 35 25.46 27.83 20.52
CA GLY A 35 24.25 27.36 21.20
C GLY A 35 23.01 27.52 20.33
N ASP A 36 22.83 28.68 19.69
CA ASP A 36 21.72 28.92 18.77
C ASP A 36 21.82 28.06 17.50
N ALA A 37 23.02 27.83 16.97
CA ALA A 37 23.23 26.94 15.83
C ALA A 37 22.91 25.48 16.19
N LEU A 38 23.32 25.02 17.37
CA LEU A 38 23.01 23.69 17.88
C LEU A 38 21.50 23.51 18.07
N ARG A 39 20.82 24.51 18.66
CA ARG A 39 19.37 24.49 18.85
C ARG A 39 18.63 24.39 17.51
N ARG A 40 18.99 25.23 16.52
CA ARG A 40 18.41 25.14 15.17
C ARG A 40 18.67 23.78 14.52
N SER A 41 19.88 23.25 14.63
CA SER A 41 20.21 21.93 14.10
C SER A 41 19.41 20.81 14.77
N GLN A 42 19.16 20.91 16.07
CA GLN A 42 18.32 19.95 16.81
C GLN A 42 16.85 20.06 16.40
N GLU A 43 16.33 21.28 16.24
CA GLU A 43 14.99 21.54 15.74
C GLU A 43 14.80 20.97 14.31
N ASP A 44 15.75 21.23 13.40
CA ASP A 44 15.73 20.70 12.03
C ASP A 44 15.78 19.17 12.00
N ALA A 45 16.65 18.56 12.82
CA ALA A 45 16.72 17.10 12.95
C ALA A 45 15.41 16.51 13.50
N GLY A 46 14.82 17.15 14.51
CA GLY A 46 13.54 16.74 15.08
C GLY A 46 12.39 16.84 14.08
N MET A 47 12.36 17.89 13.26
CA MET A 47 11.35 18.06 12.20
C MET A 47 11.54 17.01 11.09
N ALA A 48 12.78 16.71 10.71
CA ALA A 48 13.08 15.66 9.74
C ALA A 48 12.66 14.28 10.26
N GLU A 49 12.93 13.98 11.52
CA GLU A 49 12.52 12.73 12.17
C GLU A 49 10.98 12.62 12.26
N ALA A 50 10.29 13.69 12.67
CA ALA A 50 8.84 13.74 12.72
C ALA A 50 8.21 13.53 11.32
N GLY A 51 8.79 14.15 10.28
CA GLY A 51 8.40 13.94 8.89
C GLY A 51 8.59 12.49 8.45
N ALA A 52 9.74 11.88 8.75
CA ALA A 52 10.02 10.48 8.43
C ALA A 52 9.08 9.52 9.16
N ALA A 53 8.81 9.76 10.45
CA ALA A 53 7.87 8.98 11.24
C ALA A 53 6.44 9.08 10.68
N PHE A 54 5.98 10.28 10.31
CA PHE A 54 4.69 10.48 9.67
C PHE A 54 4.56 9.67 8.37
N GLN A 55 5.58 9.72 7.50
CA GLN A 55 5.56 8.96 6.24
C GLN A 55 5.55 7.45 6.48
N ARG A 56 6.33 6.95 7.44
CA ARG A 56 6.35 5.53 7.80
C ARG A 56 4.99 5.07 8.34
N ASN A 57 4.39 5.85 9.24
CA ASN A 57 3.07 5.54 9.79
C ASN A 57 2.02 5.53 8.69
N ARG A 58 2.06 6.51 7.78
CA ARG A 58 1.15 6.57 6.64
C ARG A 58 1.32 5.38 5.69
N ALA A 59 2.55 4.95 5.43
CA ALA A 59 2.83 3.77 4.63
C ALA A 59 2.24 2.51 5.29
N ASN A 60 2.49 2.31 6.59
CA ASN A 60 1.95 1.17 7.34
C ASN A 60 0.42 1.15 7.35
N GLU A 61 -0.23 2.31 7.51
CA GLU A 61 -1.70 2.43 7.42
C GLU A 61 -2.24 2.00 6.05
N LEU A 62 -1.58 2.42 4.97
CA LEU A 62 -1.98 2.08 3.61
C LEU A 62 -1.78 0.59 3.32
N GLU A 63 -0.66 0.01 3.74
CA GLU A 63 -0.41 -1.44 3.63
C GLU A 63 -1.46 -2.25 4.40
N ALA A 64 -1.77 -1.82 5.63
CA ALA A 64 -2.82 -2.43 6.44
C ALA A 64 -4.21 -2.28 5.80
N LEU A 65 -4.47 -1.20 5.07
CA LEU A 65 -5.71 -1.04 4.31
C LEU A 65 -5.76 -1.96 3.10
N LEU A 66 -4.69 -2.02 2.30
CA LEU A 66 -4.63 -2.79 1.05
C LEU A 66 -4.67 -4.31 1.27
N SER A 67 -4.40 -4.78 2.49
CA SER A 67 -4.54 -6.20 2.86
C SER A 67 -5.97 -6.62 3.23
N LYS A 68 -6.92 -5.67 3.32
CA LYS A 68 -8.32 -5.94 3.69
C LYS A 68 -9.17 -6.37 2.49
N PRO A 69 -10.36 -6.96 2.72
CA PRO A 69 -11.34 -7.20 1.67
C PRO A 69 -11.68 -5.93 0.88
N MET A 70 -11.92 -6.07 -0.43
CA MET A 70 -12.19 -4.94 -1.33
C MET A 70 -13.34 -4.05 -0.85
N ALA A 71 -14.40 -4.65 -0.25
CA ALA A 71 -15.51 -3.90 0.33
C ALA A 71 -15.06 -2.96 1.48
N GLU A 72 -14.14 -3.41 2.34
CA GLU A 72 -13.58 -2.59 3.42
C GLU A 72 -12.68 -1.47 2.87
N ILE A 73 -11.91 -1.76 1.83
CA ILE A 73 -11.08 -0.75 1.15
C ILE A 73 -11.97 0.34 0.53
N ALA A 74 -13.04 -0.05 -0.16
CA ALA A 74 -14.03 0.84 -0.76
C ALA A 74 -14.77 1.69 0.28
N ALA A 75 -15.02 1.15 1.48
CA ALA A 75 -15.61 1.93 2.57
C ALA A 75 -14.70 3.10 3.00
N LYS A 76 -13.37 2.94 2.93
CA LYS A 76 -12.40 3.95 3.38
C LYS A 76 -11.81 4.84 2.29
N ASN A 77 -11.87 4.43 1.02
CA ASN A 77 -11.31 5.19 -0.10
C ASN A 77 -12.37 5.41 -1.20
N GLY A 78 -12.86 6.65 -1.34
CA GLY A 78 -13.90 7.00 -2.31
C GLY A 78 -13.51 6.78 -3.78
N ARG A 79 -12.23 7.01 -4.14
CA ARG A 79 -11.75 6.74 -5.51
C ARG A 79 -11.73 5.25 -5.83
N PHE A 80 -11.32 4.44 -4.85
CA PHE A 80 -11.38 2.99 -4.99
C PHE A 80 -12.83 2.49 -5.06
N ARG A 81 -13.73 3.10 -4.27
CA ARG A 81 -15.17 2.74 -4.24
C ARG A 81 -15.80 2.75 -5.63
N GLU A 82 -15.57 3.79 -6.42
CA GLU A 82 -16.14 3.88 -7.77
C GLU A 82 -15.72 2.70 -8.66
N THR A 83 -14.44 2.31 -8.62
CA THR A 83 -13.95 1.15 -9.37
C THR A 83 -14.49 -0.16 -8.83
N TYR A 84 -14.66 -0.26 -7.52
CA TYR A 84 -15.23 -1.44 -6.87
C TYR A 84 -16.71 -1.62 -7.22
N GLU A 85 -17.50 -0.54 -7.20
CA GLU A 85 -18.92 -0.55 -7.56
C GLU A 85 -19.13 -0.96 -9.01
N LYS A 86 -18.34 -0.41 -9.95
CA LYS A 86 -18.35 -0.84 -11.36
C LYS A 86 -18.04 -2.33 -11.54
N GLN A 87 -17.12 -2.87 -10.74
CA GLN A 87 -16.85 -4.32 -10.73
C GLN A 87 -18.03 -5.13 -10.16
N GLN A 88 -18.69 -4.64 -9.11
CA GLN A 88 -19.89 -5.30 -8.57
C GLN A 88 -21.05 -5.29 -9.57
N GLU A 89 -21.23 -4.21 -10.33
CA GLU A 89 -22.22 -4.12 -11.40
C GLU A 89 -21.92 -5.14 -12.52
N LEU A 90 -20.66 -5.25 -12.95
CA LEU A 90 -20.24 -6.24 -13.94
C LEU A 90 -20.53 -7.67 -13.47
N LEU A 91 -20.20 -7.98 -12.21
CA LEU A 91 -20.47 -9.29 -11.61
C LEU A 91 -21.98 -9.57 -11.52
N SER A 92 -22.77 -8.57 -11.13
CA SER A 92 -24.22 -8.66 -11.03
C SER A 92 -24.85 -8.93 -12.40
N ASN A 93 -24.41 -8.21 -13.44
CA ASN A 93 -24.84 -8.42 -14.82
C ASN A 93 -24.42 -9.80 -15.35
N TRP A 94 -23.23 -10.28 -14.99
CA TRP A 94 -22.80 -11.62 -15.35
C TRP A 94 -23.68 -12.70 -14.69
N VAL A 95 -23.98 -12.58 -13.39
CA VAL A 95 -24.88 -13.50 -12.69
C VAL A 95 -26.27 -13.49 -13.30
N LEU A 96 -26.81 -12.30 -13.60
CA LEU A 96 -28.10 -12.15 -14.26
C LEU A 96 -28.10 -12.84 -15.63
N SER A 97 -27.04 -12.66 -16.42
CA SER A 97 -26.86 -13.32 -17.72
C SER A 97 -26.82 -14.84 -17.59
N GLN A 98 -26.08 -15.38 -16.61
CA GLN A 98 -26.05 -16.83 -16.35
C GLN A 98 -27.43 -17.38 -15.96
N ARG A 99 -28.22 -16.61 -15.19
CA ARG A 99 -29.61 -16.99 -14.85
C ARG A 99 -30.51 -16.98 -16.07
N ALA A 100 -30.42 -15.95 -16.92
CA ALA A 100 -31.18 -15.86 -18.16
C ALA A 100 -30.85 -17.03 -19.12
N PHE A 101 -29.58 -17.38 -19.29
CA PHE A 101 -29.18 -18.54 -20.10
C PHE A 101 -29.68 -19.85 -19.50
N LYS A 102 -29.67 -20.01 -18.17
CA LYS A 102 -30.26 -21.18 -17.52
C LYS A 102 -31.76 -21.29 -17.81
N GLU A 103 -32.49 -20.18 -17.75
CA GLU A 103 -33.92 -20.15 -18.07
C GLU A 103 -34.18 -20.57 -19.53
N LEU A 104 -33.38 -20.05 -20.48
CA LEU A 104 -33.46 -20.45 -21.88
C LEU A 104 -33.14 -21.93 -22.08
N ALA A 105 -32.09 -22.45 -21.43
CA ALA A 105 -31.73 -23.86 -21.50
C ALA A 105 -32.86 -24.76 -20.99
N MET A 106 -33.52 -24.38 -19.88
CA MET A 106 -34.68 -25.10 -19.36
C MET A 106 -35.85 -25.07 -20.33
N LYS A 107 -36.18 -23.91 -20.89
CA LYS A 107 -37.25 -23.76 -21.88
C LYS A 107 -37.02 -24.65 -23.11
N TYR A 108 -35.83 -24.59 -23.71
CA TYR A 108 -35.54 -25.37 -24.91
C TYR A 108 -35.33 -26.86 -24.62
N GLY A 109 -34.77 -27.21 -23.47
CA GLY A 109 -34.66 -28.60 -23.04
C GLY A 109 -36.03 -29.24 -22.81
N ALA A 110 -36.97 -28.52 -22.20
CA ALA A 110 -38.36 -28.98 -22.05
C ALA A 110 -39.03 -29.20 -23.41
N LEU A 111 -38.83 -28.29 -24.38
CA LEU A 111 -39.32 -28.47 -25.76
C LEU A 111 -38.68 -29.69 -26.46
N ALA A 112 -37.45 -30.05 -26.09
CA ALA A 112 -36.76 -31.23 -26.57
C ALA A 112 -37.06 -32.51 -25.76
N GLY A 113 -37.98 -32.45 -24.78
CA GLY A 113 -38.36 -33.59 -23.94
C GLY A 113 -37.34 -33.97 -22.87
N LYS A 114 -36.37 -33.09 -22.56
CA LYS A 114 -35.33 -33.34 -21.55
C LYS A 114 -35.78 -32.96 -20.15
N THR A 115 -35.27 -33.68 -19.16
CA THR A 115 -35.47 -33.32 -17.75
C THR A 115 -34.48 -32.23 -17.30
N PRO A 116 -34.79 -31.48 -16.22
CA PRO A 116 -33.85 -30.52 -15.63
C PRO A 116 -32.48 -31.13 -15.28
N GLU A 117 -32.45 -32.38 -14.84
CA GLU A 117 -31.22 -33.10 -14.48
C GLU A 117 -30.35 -33.39 -15.70
N GLU A 118 -30.97 -33.81 -16.81
CA GLU A 118 -30.27 -34.02 -18.09
C GLU A 118 -29.67 -32.71 -18.61
N ILE A 119 -30.44 -31.62 -18.57
CA ILE A 119 -29.98 -30.28 -18.97
C ILE A 119 -28.80 -29.83 -18.09
N GLN A 120 -28.85 -30.09 -16.77
CA GLN A 120 -27.76 -29.78 -15.87
C GLN A 120 -26.50 -30.60 -16.17
N ALA A 121 -26.64 -31.90 -16.43
CA ALA A 121 -25.52 -32.77 -16.78
C ALA A 121 -24.86 -32.32 -18.10
N GLU A 122 -25.65 -32.00 -19.12
CA GLU A 122 -25.16 -31.45 -20.38
C GLU A 122 -24.46 -30.11 -20.20
N GLY A 123 -25.02 -29.21 -19.39
CA GLY A 123 -24.39 -27.94 -19.06
C GLY A 123 -23.04 -28.10 -18.36
N MET A 124 -22.88 -29.13 -17.53
CA MET A 124 -21.58 -29.47 -16.90
C MET A 124 -20.59 -30.04 -17.91
N ALA A 125 -21.02 -30.91 -18.82
CA ALA A 125 -20.19 -31.42 -19.90
C ALA A 125 -19.71 -30.29 -20.84
N ALA A 126 -20.60 -29.34 -21.16
CA ALA A 126 -20.27 -28.17 -21.99
C ALA A 126 -19.18 -27.28 -21.37
N LYS A 127 -19.13 -27.16 -20.03
CA LYS A 127 -18.05 -26.41 -19.35
C LYS A 127 -16.68 -27.04 -19.60
N GLU A 128 -16.59 -28.37 -19.61
CA GLU A 128 -15.33 -29.07 -19.86
C GLU A 128 -14.88 -28.89 -21.32
N ILE A 129 -15.83 -28.97 -22.26
CA ILE A 129 -15.59 -28.68 -23.68
C ILE A 129 -15.02 -27.25 -23.86
N ILE A 130 -15.65 -26.25 -23.24
CA ILE A 130 -15.20 -24.85 -23.30
C ILE A 130 -13.83 -24.66 -22.66
N LEU A 131 -13.59 -25.29 -21.51
CA LEU A 131 -12.30 -25.21 -20.83
C LEU A 131 -11.16 -25.75 -21.70
N ASN A 132 -11.44 -26.83 -22.43
CA ASN A 132 -10.50 -27.49 -23.32
C ASN A 132 -10.39 -26.83 -24.70
N GLY A 133 -11.13 -25.74 -24.96
CA GLY A 133 -11.08 -25.04 -26.24
C GLY A 133 -11.71 -25.83 -27.39
N GLN A 134 -12.71 -26.66 -27.08
CA GLN A 134 -13.36 -27.58 -28.03
C GLN A 134 -14.78 -27.12 -28.38
N SER A 135 -15.13 -25.85 -28.14
CA SER A 135 -16.47 -25.35 -28.39
C SER A 135 -16.80 -25.39 -29.89
N GLN A 136 -17.88 -26.08 -30.23
CA GLN A 136 -18.41 -26.09 -31.59
C GLN A 136 -19.14 -24.78 -31.96
N PHE A 137 -19.45 -23.96 -30.96
CA PHE A 137 -20.25 -22.73 -31.11
C PHE A 137 -19.43 -21.47 -30.79
N GLY A 138 -18.10 -21.57 -30.76
CA GLY A 138 -17.21 -20.42 -30.53
C GLY A 138 -17.27 -19.84 -29.11
N ASN A 139 -17.69 -20.64 -28.11
CA ASN A 139 -17.76 -20.21 -26.71
C ASN A 139 -16.46 -20.49 -25.93
N ASP A 140 -15.34 -20.64 -26.62
CA ASP A 140 -14.06 -20.95 -25.98
C ASP A 140 -13.56 -19.80 -25.11
N LEU A 141 -12.88 -20.15 -24.03
CA LEU A 141 -12.27 -19.15 -23.16
C LEU A 141 -11.01 -18.54 -23.79
N PRO A 142 -10.77 -17.23 -23.60
CA PRO A 142 -9.47 -16.63 -23.86
C PRO A 142 -8.36 -17.32 -23.05
N ASP A 143 -7.14 -17.33 -23.59
CA ASP A 143 -6.00 -18.01 -22.96
C ASP A 143 -5.67 -17.47 -21.56
N GLY A 144 -5.91 -16.18 -21.32
CA GLY A 144 -5.75 -15.57 -20.00
C GLY A 144 -6.66 -16.22 -18.94
N ASP A 145 -7.92 -16.48 -19.30
CA ASP A 145 -8.90 -17.05 -18.39
C ASP A 145 -8.65 -18.54 -18.14
N LYS A 146 -8.24 -19.28 -19.17
CA LYS A 146 -7.78 -20.67 -19.02
C LYS A 146 -6.64 -20.77 -18.01
N LYS A 147 -5.64 -19.90 -18.12
CA LYS A 147 -4.51 -19.82 -17.16
C LYS A 147 -5.01 -19.52 -15.74
N ASN A 148 -5.98 -18.62 -15.58
CA ASN A 148 -6.55 -18.29 -14.27
C ASN A 148 -7.26 -19.49 -13.62
N LEU A 149 -8.07 -20.21 -14.39
CA LEU A 149 -8.78 -21.40 -13.92
C LEU A 149 -7.81 -22.54 -13.57
N ASN A 150 -6.77 -22.75 -14.37
CA ASN A 150 -5.74 -23.74 -14.08
C ASN A 150 -4.97 -23.41 -12.79
N ARG A 151 -4.65 -22.13 -12.55
CA ARG A 151 -4.05 -21.69 -11.28
C ARG A 151 -4.98 -21.92 -10.08
N LYS A 152 -6.30 -21.80 -10.27
CA LYS A 152 -7.27 -22.15 -9.22
C LYS A 152 -7.24 -23.65 -8.93
N LYS A 153 -7.36 -24.51 -9.95
CA LYS A 153 -7.31 -25.97 -9.80
C LYS A 153 -6.04 -26.43 -9.07
N ALA A 154 -4.87 -25.92 -9.48
CA ALA A 154 -3.60 -26.25 -8.84
C ALA A 154 -3.53 -25.85 -7.35
N ARG A 155 -4.16 -24.73 -6.95
CA ARG A 155 -4.25 -24.33 -5.54
C ARG A 155 -5.15 -25.27 -4.74
N GLU A 156 -6.29 -25.67 -5.30
CA GLU A 156 -7.23 -26.60 -4.68
C GLU A 156 -6.60 -27.99 -4.50
N GLU A 157 -5.88 -28.50 -5.50
CA GLU A 157 -5.14 -29.76 -5.42
C GLU A 157 -4.04 -29.73 -4.35
N LYS A 158 -3.29 -28.62 -4.27
CA LYS A 158 -2.26 -28.44 -3.23
C LYS A 158 -2.87 -28.43 -1.83
N ALA A 159 -4.00 -27.75 -1.66
CA ALA A 159 -4.71 -27.72 -0.39
C ALA A 159 -5.25 -29.12 0.00
N ALA A 160 -5.82 -29.87 -0.95
CA ALA A 160 -6.31 -31.22 -0.73
C ALA A 160 -5.21 -32.22 -0.36
N LYS A 161 -4.01 -32.08 -0.95
CA LYS A 161 -2.83 -32.89 -0.59
C LYS A 161 -2.31 -32.56 0.81
N ALA A 162 -2.33 -31.29 1.20
CA ALA A 162 -1.91 -30.87 2.53
C ALA A 162 -2.86 -31.38 3.63
N THR A 163 -4.16 -31.48 3.35
CA THR A 163 -5.14 -32.03 4.31
C THR A 163 -5.15 -33.56 4.38
N HIS A 164 -4.69 -34.27 3.35
CA HIS A 164 -4.53 -35.74 3.38
C HIS A 164 -3.18 -36.21 3.93
N SER A 165 -2.21 -35.31 4.11
CA SER A 165 -0.87 -35.61 4.64
C SER A 165 -0.69 -35.20 6.12
N ALA A 166 -1.76 -34.76 6.77
CA ALA A 166 -1.85 -34.39 8.18
C ALA A 166 -2.81 -35.34 8.90
#